data_AF-A0A9W8RQ18-F1
#
_entry.id   AF-A0A9W8RQ18-F1
#
_cell.length_a   1.000
_cell.length_b   1.000
_cell.length_c   1.000
_cell.angle_alpha   90.00
_cell.angle_beta   90.00
_cell.angle_gamma   90.00
#
_symmetry.space_group_name_H-M   'P 1'
#
loop_
_entity.id
_entity.type
_entity.pdbx_description
1 polymer ?
#
loop_
_entity_poly.entity_id
_entity_poly.type
_entity_poly.pdbx_seq_one_letter_code
_entity_poly.pdbx_strand_id
1 'polypeptide(L)'
;MPLESTIELIGDFFRKATGLRHAAFDFWVCYNDPQKAQFSQLLENVERWSGPPSVYLDQTDLITSKSIIHQYLPGALEAAQITEWCDSEQYSMLKAQCPTLKRLYLTETGGKSHGNTARLMIRSMDYNVVNKIDTDFRQLEWLVLKEDELCLKCIRKPISQSPEFLNHLNQIIENLTQSLRAMPRLTRFACTLARQRLHNCIIREDWSETGCRAVTDAELDTWYSALIFRISKSVPRLKHLCIASDDYTFYRGTKTVRQAVMEVRRERFDDPGQRYRFPTMLVD
;
A
#
# COMPACT_ATOMS: atom_id res chain seq x y z
N MET A 1 -2.48 32.34 -13.73
CA MET A 1 -1.55 31.84 -14.76
C MET A 1 -2.34 30.92 -15.68
N PRO A 2 -2.20 30.99 -17.01
CA PRO A 2 -2.84 30.03 -17.91
C PRO A 2 -2.35 28.61 -17.61
N LEU A 3 -3.23 27.61 -17.78
CA LEU A 3 -2.92 26.20 -17.49
C LEU A 3 -1.78 25.67 -18.38
N GLU A 4 -1.74 26.11 -19.64
CA GLU A 4 -0.66 25.83 -20.61
C GLU A 4 0.72 26.23 -20.08
N SER A 5 0.87 27.49 -19.65
CA SER A 5 2.13 28.00 -19.11
C SER A 5 2.56 27.27 -17.83
N THR A 6 1.60 26.70 -17.09
CA THR A 6 1.90 25.94 -15.87
C THR A 6 2.47 24.55 -16.21
N ILE A 7 1.96 23.91 -17.26
CA ILE A 7 2.33 22.55 -17.63
C ILE A 7 3.70 22.51 -18.31
N GLU A 8 3.99 23.47 -19.20
CA GLU A 8 5.34 23.65 -19.74
C GLU A 8 6.35 23.88 -18.62
N LEU A 9 5.97 24.67 -17.61
CA LEU A 9 6.82 24.95 -16.46
C LEU A 9 7.06 23.71 -15.59
N ILE A 10 6.08 22.80 -15.45
CA ILE A 10 6.26 21.51 -14.76
C ILE A 10 7.28 20.64 -15.53
N GLY A 11 7.13 20.51 -16.84
CA GLY A 11 8.05 19.73 -17.67
C GLY A 11 9.47 20.29 -17.65
N ASP A 12 9.61 21.61 -17.78
CA ASP A 12 10.87 22.32 -17.63
C ASP A 12 11.52 22.11 -16.26
N PHE A 13 10.70 22.18 -15.21
CA PHE A 13 11.16 21.98 -13.84
C PHE A 13 11.67 20.56 -13.63
N PHE A 14 10.94 19.53 -14.05
CA PHE A 14 11.38 18.14 -13.92
C PHE A 14 12.65 17.83 -14.71
N ARG A 15 12.83 18.46 -15.89
CA ARG A 15 14.09 18.33 -16.66
C ARG A 15 15.28 19.00 -15.98
N LYS A 16 15.08 20.21 -15.41
CA LYS A 16 16.17 21.03 -14.85
C LYS A 16 16.52 20.62 -13.41
N ALA A 17 15.56 20.12 -12.64
CA ALA A 17 15.73 19.79 -11.23
C ALA A 17 16.20 18.34 -11.04
N THR A 18 17.47 18.08 -11.36
CA THR A 18 18.12 16.76 -11.30
C THR A 18 18.17 16.13 -9.90
N GLY A 19 17.85 16.88 -8.84
CA GLY A 19 17.76 16.39 -7.47
C GLY A 19 16.38 15.89 -7.04
N LEU A 20 15.34 16.04 -7.87
CA LEU A 20 13.99 15.61 -7.52
C LEU A 20 13.91 14.07 -7.44
N ARG A 21 13.46 13.59 -6.29
CA ARG A 21 13.27 12.15 -6.05
C ARG A 21 11.83 11.70 -6.18
N HIS A 22 10.88 12.63 -6.10
CA HIS A 22 9.46 12.33 -6.00
C HIS A 22 8.62 13.46 -6.58
N ALA A 23 7.57 13.12 -7.33
CA ALA A 23 6.52 14.02 -7.77
C ALA A 23 5.18 13.58 -7.20
N ALA A 24 4.45 14.51 -6.59
CA ALA A 24 3.10 14.28 -6.12
C ALA A 24 2.10 15.04 -6.98
N PHE A 25 1.14 14.32 -7.53
CA PHE A 25 -0.01 14.86 -8.25
C PHE A 25 -1.24 14.61 -7.40
N ASP A 26 -1.74 15.68 -6.80
CA ASP A 26 -2.82 15.65 -5.83
C ASP A 26 -3.96 16.57 -6.29
N PHE A 27 -5.09 15.96 -6.66
CA PHE A 27 -6.24 16.65 -7.25
C PHE A 27 -7.38 16.80 -6.24
N TRP A 28 -7.19 17.59 -5.19
CA TRP A 28 -8.25 17.89 -4.20
C TRP A 28 -9.51 18.49 -4.85
N VAL A 29 -10.66 17.82 -4.67
CA VAL A 29 -12.10 18.21 -4.55
C VAL A 29 -12.64 19.53 -5.21
N CYS A 30 -11.90 20.24 -6.06
CA CYS A 30 -12.38 21.43 -6.79
C CYS A 30 -12.08 21.38 -8.29
N TYR A 31 -11.50 20.29 -8.79
CA TYR A 31 -11.36 20.05 -10.22
C TYR A 31 -12.59 19.31 -10.73
N ASN A 32 -13.53 20.05 -11.30
CA ASN A 32 -14.56 19.45 -12.16
C ASN A 32 -13.84 18.65 -13.27
N ASP A 33 -14.40 17.53 -13.72
CA ASP A 33 -13.87 16.68 -14.81
C ASP A 33 -13.26 17.45 -16.01
N PRO A 34 -13.80 18.61 -16.45
CA PRO A 34 -13.20 19.37 -17.54
C PRO A 34 -11.76 19.85 -17.30
N GLN A 35 -11.39 20.18 -16.06
CA GLN A 35 -10.03 20.66 -15.77
C GLN A 35 -9.02 19.50 -15.73
N LYS A 36 -9.42 18.32 -15.24
CA LYS A 36 -8.60 17.10 -15.34
C LYS A 36 -8.39 16.67 -16.79
N ALA A 37 -9.45 16.76 -17.60
CA ALA A 37 -9.38 16.52 -19.03
C ALA A 37 -8.45 17.52 -19.73
N GLN A 38 -8.57 18.81 -19.44
CA GLN A 38 -7.69 19.84 -20.00
C GLN A 38 -6.24 19.63 -19.57
N PHE A 39 -5.99 19.32 -18.29
CA PHE A 39 -4.64 18.98 -17.81
C PHE A 39 -4.06 17.79 -18.57
N SER A 40 -4.86 16.72 -18.75
CA SER A 40 -4.43 15.51 -19.47
C SER A 40 -4.11 15.80 -20.94
N GLN A 41 -4.92 16.61 -21.63
CA GLN A 41 -4.68 17.03 -23.02
C GLN A 41 -3.40 17.86 -23.14
N LEU A 42 -3.17 18.76 -22.20
CA LEU A 42 -1.99 19.61 -22.23
C LEU A 42 -0.70 18.82 -21.97
N LEU A 43 -0.74 17.78 -21.14
CA LEU A 43 0.40 16.88 -20.96
C LEU A 43 0.82 16.19 -22.26
N GLU A 44 -0.12 15.80 -23.13
CA GLU A 44 0.20 15.10 -24.40
C GLU A 44 1.16 15.88 -25.31
N ASN A 45 1.19 17.21 -25.17
CA ASN A 45 2.01 18.10 -26.00
C ASN A 45 3.35 18.49 -25.36
N VAL A 46 3.68 17.95 -24.18
CA VAL A 46 4.93 18.25 -23.48
C VAL A 46 5.99 17.20 -23.80
N GLU A 47 7.26 17.61 -23.74
CA GLU A 47 8.37 16.67 -23.76
C GLU A 47 8.32 15.70 -22.56
N ARG A 48 8.71 14.45 -22.82
CA ARG A 48 8.78 13.40 -21.81
C ARG A 48 9.83 13.69 -20.73
N TRP A 49 9.53 13.24 -19.52
CA TRP A 49 10.29 13.44 -18.31
C TRP A 49 11.29 12.31 -18.07
N SER A 50 12.55 12.65 -17.80
CA SER A 50 13.59 11.70 -17.36
C SER A 50 13.54 11.40 -15.86
N GLY A 51 12.70 12.11 -15.11
CA GLY A 51 12.49 11.94 -13.68
C GLY A 51 11.38 12.88 -13.19
N PRO A 52 11.03 12.84 -11.88
CA PRO A 52 11.64 12.05 -10.81
C PRO A 52 11.34 10.54 -10.89
N PRO A 53 12.10 9.67 -10.20
CA PRO A 53 11.92 8.21 -10.27
C PRO A 53 10.70 7.70 -9.48
N SER A 54 9.98 8.57 -8.78
CA SER A 54 8.82 8.21 -7.97
C SER A 54 7.67 9.15 -8.22
N VAL A 55 6.48 8.58 -8.41
CA VAL A 55 5.23 9.33 -8.57
C VAL A 55 4.21 8.92 -7.52
N TYR A 56 3.54 9.92 -6.96
CA TYR A 56 2.37 9.82 -6.11
C TYR A 56 1.17 10.37 -6.86
N LEU A 57 0.13 9.54 -6.97
CA LEU A 57 -1.10 9.82 -7.70
C LEU A 57 -2.26 9.72 -6.72
N ASP A 58 -2.86 10.87 -6.42
CA ASP A 58 -3.96 11.00 -5.48
C ASP A 58 -5.13 11.75 -6.10
N GLN A 59 -6.34 11.19 -5.93
CA GLN A 59 -7.57 11.67 -6.57
C GLN A 59 -7.48 11.78 -8.10
N THR A 60 -6.60 10.99 -8.74
CA THR A 60 -6.46 10.89 -10.19
C THR A 60 -7.38 9.83 -10.78
N ASP A 61 -8.18 10.19 -11.77
CA ASP A 61 -8.89 9.20 -12.60
C ASP A 61 -7.91 8.43 -13.51
N LEU A 62 -8.42 7.42 -14.21
CA LEU A 62 -7.61 6.59 -15.13
C LEU A 62 -6.95 7.41 -16.23
N ILE A 63 -7.67 8.37 -16.83
CA ILE A 63 -7.17 9.18 -17.95
C ILE A 63 -6.01 10.04 -17.48
N THR A 64 -6.21 10.75 -16.37
CA THR A 64 -5.21 11.62 -15.75
C THR A 64 -3.99 10.82 -15.32
N SER A 65 -4.19 9.68 -14.65
CA SER A 65 -3.10 8.77 -14.25
C SER A 65 -2.31 8.30 -15.46
N LYS A 66 -3.00 7.89 -16.53
CA LYS A 66 -2.39 7.41 -17.77
C LYS A 66 -1.57 8.52 -18.44
N SER A 67 -2.12 9.74 -18.55
CA SER A 67 -1.42 10.88 -19.14
C SER A 67 -0.17 11.25 -18.36
N ILE A 68 -0.23 11.27 -17.02
CA ILE A 68 0.94 11.52 -16.15
C ILE A 68 2.00 10.45 -16.35
N ILE A 69 1.62 9.17 -16.27
CA ILE A 69 2.56 8.05 -16.42
C ILE A 69 3.20 8.04 -17.82
N HIS A 70 2.43 8.37 -18.87
CA HIS A 70 2.92 8.42 -20.24
C HIS A 70 4.00 9.48 -20.47
N GLN A 71 4.08 10.50 -19.61
CA GLN A 71 5.13 11.49 -19.68
C GLN A 71 6.48 10.97 -19.25
N TYR A 72 6.57 9.91 -18.44
CA TYR A 72 7.87 9.38 -18.05
C TYR A 72 8.52 8.64 -19.22
N LEU A 73 9.81 8.88 -19.43
CA LEU A 73 10.61 8.07 -20.35
C LEU A 73 10.57 6.59 -19.90
N PRO A 74 10.61 5.64 -20.85
CA PRO A 74 10.65 4.22 -20.51
C PRO A 74 11.77 3.90 -19.51
N GLY A 75 11.41 3.31 -18.38
CA GLY A 75 12.34 2.94 -17.31
C GLY A 75 12.75 4.08 -16.36
N ALA A 76 12.31 5.33 -16.59
CA ALA A 76 12.60 6.45 -15.67
C ALA A 76 11.86 6.29 -14.33
N LEU A 77 10.64 5.74 -14.36
CA LEU A 77 9.84 5.54 -13.17
C LEU A 77 10.22 4.24 -12.46
N GLU A 78 10.65 4.35 -11.21
CA GLU A 78 10.99 3.23 -10.32
C GLU A 78 9.93 2.98 -9.24
N ALA A 79 9.11 3.98 -8.93
CA ALA A 79 8.09 3.89 -7.89
C ALA A 79 6.76 4.51 -8.32
N ALA A 80 5.66 3.83 -8.03
CA ALA A 80 4.31 4.35 -8.23
C ALA A 80 3.48 4.15 -6.94
N GLN A 81 2.82 5.21 -6.52
CA GLN A 81 1.90 5.20 -5.38
C GLN A 81 0.54 5.70 -5.82
N ILE A 82 -0.45 4.82 -5.77
CA ILE A 82 -1.86 5.15 -6.01
C ILE A 82 -2.57 5.03 -4.65
N THR A 83 -2.94 6.17 -4.08
CA THR A 83 -3.52 6.26 -2.73
C THR A 83 -5.04 6.12 -2.70
N GLU A 84 -5.69 6.46 -3.79
CA GLU A 84 -7.10 6.17 -4.04
C GLU A 84 -7.30 4.73 -4.52
N TRP A 85 -8.56 4.32 -4.63
CA TRP A 85 -8.94 3.00 -5.13
C TRP A 85 -8.26 2.69 -6.48
N CYS A 86 -7.34 1.72 -6.48
CA CYS A 86 -6.68 1.26 -7.70
C CYS A 86 -7.53 0.20 -8.40
N ASP A 87 -8.25 0.58 -9.45
CA ASP A 87 -9.03 -0.37 -10.23
C ASP A 87 -8.16 -1.28 -11.14
N SER A 88 -8.82 -2.23 -11.80
CA SER A 88 -8.14 -3.17 -12.69
C SER A 88 -7.55 -2.51 -13.94
N GLU A 89 -8.10 -1.39 -14.40
CA GLU A 89 -7.64 -0.68 -15.59
C GLU A 89 -6.39 0.15 -15.26
N GLN A 90 -6.38 0.86 -14.13
CA GLN A 90 -5.21 1.56 -13.60
C GLN A 90 -4.07 0.59 -13.32
N TYR A 91 -4.35 -0.56 -12.69
CA TYR A 91 -3.35 -1.59 -12.49
C TYR A 91 -2.78 -2.13 -13.82
N SER A 92 -3.66 -2.41 -14.79
CA SER A 92 -3.23 -2.89 -16.11
C SER A 92 -2.41 -1.85 -16.87
N MET A 93 -2.75 -0.57 -16.69
CA MET A 93 -2.01 0.57 -17.23
C MET A 93 -0.60 0.64 -16.64
N LEU A 94 -0.45 0.53 -15.31
CA LEU A 94 0.85 0.49 -14.64
C LEU A 94 1.70 -0.69 -15.13
N LYS A 95 1.11 -1.88 -15.23
CA LYS A 95 1.78 -3.08 -15.75
C LYS A 95 2.31 -2.86 -17.17
N ALA A 96 1.49 -2.27 -18.04
CA ALA A 96 1.84 -2.09 -19.44
C ALA A 96 2.92 -1.01 -19.65
N GLN A 97 2.84 0.10 -18.91
CA GLN A 97 3.71 1.26 -19.12
C GLN A 97 4.96 1.26 -18.24
N CYS A 98 4.89 0.65 -17.06
CA CYS A 98 5.96 0.65 -16.07
C CYS A 98 6.29 -0.77 -15.58
N PRO A 99 6.59 -1.74 -16.47
CA PRO A 99 6.86 -3.12 -16.06
C PRO A 99 8.12 -3.27 -15.21
N THR A 100 8.97 -2.24 -15.14
CA THR A 100 10.26 -2.22 -14.41
C THR A 100 10.18 -1.59 -13.02
N LEU A 101 8.98 -1.27 -12.50
CA LEU A 101 8.81 -0.68 -11.16
C LEU A 101 9.50 -1.52 -10.07
N LYS A 102 10.24 -0.84 -9.18
CA LYS A 102 10.89 -1.44 -8.01
C LYS A 102 10.07 -1.23 -6.73
N ARG A 103 9.21 -0.22 -6.70
CA ARG A 103 8.40 0.12 -5.52
C ARG A 103 6.96 0.37 -5.93
N LEU A 104 6.02 -0.25 -5.23
CA LEU A 104 4.61 -0.17 -5.57
C LEU A 104 3.77 0.01 -4.31
N TYR A 105 2.90 1.00 -4.33
CA TYR A 105 1.89 1.24 -3.31
C TYR A 105 0.54 1.26 -4.00
N LEU A 106 -0.38 0.42 -3.52
CA LEU A 106 -1.74 0.33 -4.02
C LEU A 106 -2.72 0.37 -2.85
N THR A 107 -3.71 1.25 -2.93
CA THR A 107 -4.92 1.13 -2.12
C THR A 107 -5.95 0.26 -2.86
N GLU A 108 -6.34 -0.83 -2.21
CA GLU A 108 -7.31 -1.85 -2.61
C GLU A 108 -7.45 -2.13 -4.11
N THR A 109 -6.71 -3.15 -4.59
CA THR A 109 -6.96 -3.78 -5.88
C THR A 109 -7.96 -4.93 -5.73
N GLY A 110 -9.22 -4.75 -6.11
CA GLY A 110 -10.09 -5.90 -6.36
C GLY A 110 -11.56 -5.56 -6.53
N GLY A 111 -12.24 -6.27 -7.43
CA GLY A 111 -13.60 -5.99 -7.85
C GLY A 111 -14.65 -5.93 -6.74
N LYS A 112 -15.83 -5.46 -7.14
CA LYS A 112 -17.10 -5.42 -6.41
C LYS A 112 -17.54 -6.81 -5.93
N SER A 113 -16.84 -7.43 -4.99
CA SER A 113 -17.32 -8.67 -4.36
C SER A 113 -18.48 -8.33 -3.43
N HIS A 114 -19.69 -8.40 -3.98
CA HIS A 114 -20.93 -8.30 -3.23
C HIS A 114 -21.22 -9.68 -2.62
N GLY A 115 -21.10 -9.83 -1.30
CA GLY A 115 -21.45 -11.07 -0.60
C GLY A 115 -20.77 -11.24 0.77
N ASN A 116 -21.22 -12.23 1.53
CA ASN A 116 -20.66 -12.56 2.86
C ASN A 116 -19.16 -12.95 2.79
N THR A 117 -18.68 -13.47 1.66
CA THR A 117 -17.26 -13.83 1.44
C THR A 117 -16.34 -12.61 1.44
N ALA A 118 -16.83 -11.44 1.00
CA ALA A 118 -16.04 -10.20 1.01
C ALA A 118 -15.78 -9.66 2.42
N ARG A 119 -16.61 -10.03 3.41
CA ARG A 119 -16.40 -9.66 4.82
C ARG A 119 -15.24 -10.39 5.47
N LEU A 120 -14.92 -11.59 4.99
CA LEU A 120 -13.84 -12.42 5.54
C LEU A 120 -12.50 -12.16 4.84
N MET A 121 -12.51 -11.60 3.63
CA MET A 121 -11.28 -11.30 2.90
C MET A 121 -10.56 -10.09 3.50
N ILE A 122 -9.30 -10.31 3.87
CA ILE A 122 -8.31 -9.26 4.14
C ILE A 122 -7.52 -9.09 2.85
N ARG A 123 -7.94 -8.16 2.00
CA ARG A 123 -7.48 -8.06 0.60
C ARG A 123 -6.02 -7.69 0.49
N SER A 124 -5.54 -6.83 1.39
CA SER A 124 -4.11 -6.50 1.44
C SER A 124 -3.20 -7.67 1.85
N MET A 125 -3.79 -8.77 2.32
CA MET A 125 -3.12 -10.03 2.65
C MET A 125 -3.50 -11.17 1.71
N ASP A 126 -4.25 -10.90 0.62
CA ASP A 126 -4.64 -11.94 -0.34
C ASP A 126 -3.43 -12.38 -1.16
N TYR A 127 -3.05 -13.63 -0.99
CA TYR A 127 -1.93 -14.26 -1.69
C TYR A 127 -2.12 -14.25 -3.22
N ASN A 128 -3.35 -14.25 -3.74
CA ASN A 128 -3.61 -14.15 -5.18
C ASN A 128 -3.21 -12.78 -5.73
N VAL A 129 -3.49 -11.71 -4.96
CA VAL A 129 -3.08 -10.35 -5.32
C VAL A 129 -1.56 -10.26 -5.31
N VAL A 130 -0.91 -10.77 -4.26
CA VAL A 130 0.56 -10.76 -4.15
C VAL A 130 1.22 -11.57 -5.28
N ASN A 131 0.72 -12.76 -5.59
CA ASN A 131 1.24 -13.59 -6.69
C ASN A 131 1.07 -12.94 -8.07
N LYS A 132 -0.05 -12.25 -8.28
CA LYS A 132 -0.29 -11.49 -9.51
C LYS A 132 0.72 -10.35 -9.64
N ILE A 133 0.92 -9.58 -8.56
CA ILE A 133 1.89 -8.48 -8.51
C ILE A 133 3.32 -8.98 -8.74
N ASP A 134 3.71 -10.09 -8.12
CA ASP A 134 5.02 -10.72 -8.36
C ASP A 134 5.21 -11.13 -9.83
N THR A 135 4.15 -11.65 -10.45
CA THR A 135 4.18 -12.01 -11.88
C THR A 135 4.35 -10.79 -12.78
N ASP A 136 3.65 -9.70 -12.44
CA ASP A 136 3.61 -8.49 -13.26
C ASP A 136 4.83 -7.57 -13.05
N PHE A 137 5.44 -7.60 -11.86
CA PHE A 137 6.54 -6.73 -11.47
C PHE A 137 7.64 -7.51 -10.71
N ARG A 138 8.33 -8.39 -11.43
CA ARG A 138 9.33 -9.33 -10.87
C ARG A 138 10.51 -8.69 -10.13
N GLN A 139 10.78 -7.41 -10.40
CA GLN A 139 11.87 -6.65 -9.79
C GLN A 139 11.46 -5.87 -8.53
N LEU A 140 10.22 -6.02 -8.04
CA LEU A 140 9.77 -5.30 -6.85
C LEU A 140 10.64 -5.58 -5.63
N GLU A 141 11.08 -4.48 -5.03
CA GLU A 141 11.80 -4.45 -3.78
C GLU A 141 10.87 -4.04 -2.63
N TRP A 142 9.89 -3.17 -2.92
CA TRP A 142 8.95 -2.64 -1.93
C TRP A 142 7.51 -2.81 -2.41
N LEU A 143 6.66 -3.33 -1.54
CA LEU A 143 5.24 -3.49 -1.81
C LEU A 143 4.43 -3.01 -0.61
N VAL A 144 3.51 -2.08 -0.85
CA VAL A 144 2.52 -1.61 0.12
C VAL A 144 1.13 -1.88 -0.43
N LEU A 145 0.35 -2.66 0.31
CA LEU A 145 -1.05 -2.92 0.03
C LEU A 145 -1.90 -2.30 1.14
N LYS A 146 -2.59 -1.19 0.86
CA LYS A 146 -3.50 -0.56 1.82
C LYS A 146 -4.94 -0.99 1.52
N GLU A 147 -5.75 -1.21 2.55
CA GLU A 147 -7.21 -1.29 2.38
C GLU A 147 -7.82 0.11 2.56
N ASP A 148 -8.83 0.45 1.75
CA ASP A 148 -9.52 1.73 1.86
C ASP A 148 -10.27 1.82 3.21
N GLU A 149 -10.18 2.99 3.86
CA GLU A 149 -10.87 3.30 5.11
C GLU A 149 -12.39 3.21 4.96
N LEU A 150 -12.93 3.54 3.78
CA LEU A 150 -14.37 3.37 3.51
C LEU A 150 -14.79 1.91 3.56
N CYS A 151 -13.94 0.99 3.05
CA CYS A 151 -14.15 -0.44 3.15
C CYS A 151 -14.09 -0.91 4.60
N LEU A 152 -13.19 -0.37 5.42
CA LEU A 152 -13.10 -0.68 6.85
C LEU A 152 -14.32 -0.18 7.64
N LYS A 153 -14.82 1.02 7.34
CA LYS A 153 -16.02 1.61 7.97
C LYS A 153 -17.30 0.83 7.68
N CYS A 154 -17.34 0.09 6.57
CA CYS A 154 -18.47 -0.77 6.22
C CYS A 154 -18.55 -2.08 7.04
N ILE A 155 -17.49 -2.41 7.80
CA ILE A 155 -17.42 -3.60 8.65
C ILE A 155 -18.18 -3.32 9.96
N ARG A 156 -19.50 -3.45 9.92
CA ARG A 156 -20.39 -3.14 11.06
C ARG A 156 -20.26 -4.12 12.25
N LYS A 157 -19.57 -5.25 12.10
CA LYS A 157 -19.33 -6.24 13.17
C LYS A 157 -17.94 -6.88 12.98
N PRO A 158 -17.15 -7.07 14.05
CA PRO A 158 -15.92 -7.86 13.99
C PRO A 158 -16.18 -9.22 13.38
N ILE A 159 -15.18 -9.76 12.68
CA ILE A 159 -15.33 -11.08 12.07
C ILE A 159 -15.50 -12.12 13.19
N SER A 160 -16.48 -13.01 12.99
CA SER A 160 -16.92 -14.16 13.81
C SER A 160 -16.13 -14.44 15.11
N GLN A 161 -16.86 -14.61 16.23
CA GLN A 161 -16.34 -15.05 17.53
C GLN A 161 -16.02 -16.56 17.54
N SER A 162 -15.35 -17.09 16.52
CA SER A 162 -15.22 -18.54 16.37
C SER A 162 -13.76 -18.97 16.15
N PRO A 163 -13.33 -20.11 16.73
CA PRO A 163 -12.00 -20.67 16.49
C PRO A 163 -11.69 -20.89 15.00
N GLU A 164 -12.72 -21.16 14.19
CA GLU A 164 -12.58 -21.34 12.74
C GLU A 164 -12.05 -20.08 12.05
N PHE A 165 -12.39 -18.88 12.56
CA PHE A 165 -11.82 -17.66 12.00
C PHE A 165 -10.33 -17.52 12.29
N LEU A 166 -9.86 -17.89 13.49
CA LEU A 166 -8.44 -17.90 13.80
C LEU A 166 -7.68 -18.86 12.89
N ASN A 167 -8.24 -20.05 12.65
CA ASN A 167 -7.66 -21.01 11.70
C ASN A 167 -7.63 -20.44 10.27
N HIS A 168 -8.69 -19.76 9.83
CA HIS A 168 -8.73 -19.11 8.53
C HIS A 168 -7.68 -17.99 8.42
N LEU A 169 -7.55 -17.15 9.44
CA LEU A 169 -6.54 -16.10 9.49
C LEU A 169 -5.12 -16.69 9.44
N ASN A 170 -4.87 -17.77 10.17
CA ASN A 170 -3.60 -18.50 10.12
C ASN A 170 -3.30 -19.01 8.71
N GLN A 171 -4.30 -19.55 8.01
CA GLN A 171 -4.15 -19.98 6.61
C GLN A 171 -3.84 -18.81 5.67
N ILE A 172 -4.51 -17.66 5.85
CA ILE A 172 -4.21 -16.42 5.09
C ILE A 172 -2.76 -16.01 5.30
N ILE A 173 -2.30 -15.98 6.55
CA ILE A 173 -0.92 -15.60 6.90
C ILE A 173 0.09 -16.57 6.27
N GLU A 174 -0.18 -17.87 6.29
CA GLU A 174 0.69 -18.89 5.70
C GLU A 174 0.79 -18.75 4.18
N ASN A 175 -0.36 -18.60 3.51
CA ASN A 175 -0.41 -18.41 2.06
C ASN A 175 0.30 -17.11 1.65
N LEU A 176 0.01 -16.00 2.34
CA LEU A 176 0.70 -14.72 2.14
C LEU A 176 2.21 -14.88 2.29
N THR A 177 2.63 -15.53 3.37
CA THR A 177 4.04 -15.77 3.67
C THR A 177 4.71 -16.58 2.55
N GLN A 178 4.05 -17.60 2.03
CA GLN A 178 4.56 -18.39 0.90
C GLN A 178 4.73 -17.52 -0.36
N SER A 179 3.76 -16.68 -0.67
CA SER A 179 3.85 -15.70 -1.78
C SER A 179 5.01 -14.73 -1.59
N LEU A 180 5.16 -14.15 -0.41
CA LEU A 180 6.27 -13.23 -0.10
C LEU A 180 7.64 -13.91 -0.18
N ARG A 181 7.75 -15.20 0.20
CA ARG A 181 9.00 -15.97 0.02
C ARG A 181 9.38 -16.11 -1.45
N ALA A 182 8.39 -16.22 -2.34
CA ALA A 182 8.58 -16.37 -3.78
C ALA A 182 9.03 -15.08 -4.48
N MET A 183 8.96 -13.92 -3.81
CA MET A 183 9.44 -12.64 -4.33
C MET A 183 10.90 -12.40 -3.91
N PRO A 184 11.90 -12.68 -4.77
CA PRO A 184 13.29 -12.77 -4.33
C PRO A 184 13.91 -11.43 -3.94
N ARG A 185 13.45 -10.34 -4.56
CA ARG A 185 13.96 -8.97 -4.36
C ARG A 185 13.19 -8.18 -3.33
N LEU A 186 12.03 -8.66 -2.88
CA LEU A 186 11.19 -7.95 -1.93
C LEU A 186 11.90 -7.87 -0.57
N THR A 187 12.19 -6.64 -0.13
CA THR A 187 12.82 -6.34 1.15
C THR A 187 11.94 -5.51 2.07
N ARG A 188 10.90 -4.85 1.55
CA ARG A 188 9.96 -4.07 2.34
C ARG A 188 8.53 -4.46 1.98
N PHE A 189 7.75 -4.86 2.97
CA PHE A 189 6.34 -5.21 2.78
C PHE A 189 5.45 -4.51 3.79
N ALA A 190 4.31 -4.01 3.36
CA ALA A 190 3.31 -3.44 4.23
C ALA A 190 1.91 -3.86 3.81
N CYS A 191 1.06 -4.17 4.78
CA CYS A 191 -0.34 -4.51 4.57
C CYS A 191 -1.25 -3.89 5.64
N THR A 192 -2.56 -3.96 5.43
CA THR A 192 -3.58 -3.53 6.40
C THR A 192 -4.20 -4.75 7.07
N LEU A 193 -4.15 -4.81 8.40
CA LEU A 193 -4.91 -5.76 9.19
C LEU A 193 -5.59 -5.01 10.32
N ALA A 194 -6.73 -4.44 10.00
CA ALA A 194 -7.42 -3.50 10.85
C ALA A 194 -7.93 -4.16 12.15
N ARG A 195 -7.70 -3.52 13.30
CA ARG A 195 -8.13 -3.95 14.63
C ARG A 195 -9.64 -4.18 14.71
N GLN A 196 -10.41 -3.38 13.99
CA GLN A 196 -11.88 -3.47 13.93
C GLN A 196 -12.35 -4.79 13.32
N ARG A 197 -11.50 -5.47 12.53
CA ARG A 197 -11.79 -6.81 11.98
C ARG A 197 -11.57 -7.93 13.00
N LEU A 198 -10.74 -7.70 14.02
CA LEU A 198 -10.33 -8.71 14.99
C LEU A 198 -11.24 -8.65 16.22
N HIS A 199 -11.90 -9.74 16.54
CA HIS A 199 -12.57 -9.89 17.84
C HIS A 199 -11.56 -10.02 18.99
N ASN A 200 -11.93 -9.59 20.21
CA ASN A 200 -11.06 -9.62 21.38
C ASN A 200 -10.55 -11.04 21.70
N CYS A 201 -11.40 -12.06 21.50
CA CYS A 201 -11.04 -13.46 21.71
C CYS A 201 -9.90 -13.94 20.80
N ILE A 202 -9.74 -13.35 19.61
CA ILE A 202 -8.65 -13.69 18.68
C ILE A 202 -7.34 -13.10 19.17
N ILE A 203 -7.39 -11.89 19.75
CA ILE A 203 -6.20 -11.22 20.28
C ILE A 203 -5.70 -11.91 21.54
N ARG A 204 -6.63 -12.36 22.39
CA ARG A 204 -6.34 -13.04 23.66
C ARG A 204 -6.15 -14.54 23.53
N GLU A 205 -6.58 -15.12 22.41
CA GLU A 205 -6.78 -16.57 22.27
C GLU A 205 -7.60 -17.15 23.45
N ASP A 206 -8.69 -16.46 23.80
CA ASP A 206 -9.61 -16.85 24.87
C ASP A 206 -11.06 -16.72 24.40
N TRP A 207 -11.73 -17.86 24.24
CA TRP A 207 -13.12 -17.99 23.81
C TRP A 207 -14.09 -18.18 24.99
N SER A 208 -13.57 -18.24 26.21
CA SER A 208 -14.36 -18.37 27.44
C SER A 208 -14.84 -17.02 27.98
N GLU A 209 -14.10 -15.94 27.68
CA GLU A 209 -14.56 -14.57 27.95
C GLU A 209 -15.76 -14.23 27.05
N THR A 210 -16.97 -14.19 27.63
CA THR A 210 -18.19 -13.61 27.01
C THR A 210 -18.12 -12.09 26.79
N GLY A 211 -16.98 -11.47 27.11
CA GLY A 211 -16.44 -10.31 26.40
C GLY A 211 -17.12 -8.97 26.62
N CYS A 212 -16.86 -8.32 27.77
CA CYS A 212 -17.11 -6.87 27.92
C CYS A 212 -15.84 -6.02 28.10
N ARG A 213 -14.67 -6.59 28.48
CA ARG A 213 -13.47 -5.78 28.71
C ARG A 213 -12.76 -5.45 27.39
N ALA A 214 -12.51 -4.16 27.18
CA ALA A 214 -11.73 -3.65 26.06
C ALA A 214 -10.33 -4.30 26.01
N VAL A 215 -9.78 -4.46 24.81
CA VAL A 215 -8.39 -4.91 24.63
C VAL A 215 -7.47 -3.74 24.95
N THR A 216 -6.44 -4.02 25.75
CA THR A 216 -5.42 -3.04 26.12
C THR A 216 -4.39 -2.87 25.01
N ASP A 217 -3.72 -1.72 25.00
CA ASP A 217 -2.60 -1.45 24.10
C ASP A 217 -1.51 -2.51 24.17
N ALA A 218 -1.17 -2.99 25.38
CA ALA A 218 -0.14 -4.02 25.58
C ALA A 218 -0.55 -5.39 24.98
N GLU A 219 -1.84 -5.73 25.04
CA GLU A 219 -2.37 -6.94 24.39
C GLU A 219 -2.25 -6.82 22.85
N LEU A 220 -2.52 -5.63 22.29
CA LEU A 220 -2.33 -5.37 20.85
C LEU A 220 -0.86 -5.39 20.44
N ASP A 221 0.00 -4.72 21.20
CA ASP A 221 1.45 -4.68 20.96
C ASP A 221 2.02 -6.10 20.89
N THR A 222 1.61 -6.96 21.84
CA THR A 222 2.01 -8.36 21.88
C THR A 222 1.55 -9.11 20.64
N TRP A 223 0.27 -8.98 20.28
CA TRP A 223 -0.33 -9.71 19.16
C TRP A 223 0.25 -9.31 17.80
N TYR A 224 0.34 -8.02 17.50
CA TYR A 224 0.92 -7.55 16.23
C TYR A 224 2.42 -7.83 16.16
N SER A 225 3.15 -7.73 17.28
CA SER A 225 4.57 -8.10 17.32
C SER A 225 4.77 -9.59 17.02
N ALA A 226 3.97 -10.47 17.63
CA ALA A 226 4.01 -11.90 17.36
C ALA A 226 3.72 -12.22 15.89
N LEU A 227 2.75 -11.54 15.28
CA LEU A 227 2.45 -11.68 13.85
C LEU A 227 3.62 -11.25 12.96
N ILE A 228 4.20 -10.09 13.23
CA ILE A 228 5.38 -9.59 12.50
C ILE A 228 6.58 -10.54 12.66
N PHE A 229 6.80 -11.10 13.85
CA PHE A 229 7.84 -12.11 14.07
C PHE A 229 7.58 -13.39 13.29
N ARG A 230 6.35 -13.88 13.26
CA ARG A 230 5.97 -15.09 12.50
C ARG A 230 6.26 -14.92 11.00
N ILE A 231 5.83 -13.79 10.42
CA ILE A 231 6.03 -13.50 8.99
C ILE A 231 7.53 -13.29 8.71
N SER A 232 8.22 -12.46 9.49
CA SER A 232 9.65 -12.17 9.26
C SER A 232 10.56 -13.38 9.44
N LYS A 233 10.27 -14.28 10.39
CA LYS A 233 10.97 -15.57 10.53
C LYS A 233 10.83 -16.42 9.28
N SER A 234 9.66 -16.39 8.67
CA SER A 234 9.35 -17.14 7.46
C SER A 234 9.87 -16.47 6.18
N VAL A 235 10.06 -15.15 6.18
CA VAL A 235 10.54 -14.36 5.04
C VAL A 235 11.79 -13.58 5.47
N PRO A 236 12.92 -14.26 5.73
CA PRO A 236 14.07 -13.68 6.44
C PRO A 236 14.77 -12.53 5.71
N ARG A 237 14.48 -12.37 4.41
CA ARG A 237 14.97 -11.28 3.55
C ARG A 237 14.32 -9.92 3.82
N LEU A 238 13.14 -9.91 4.46
CA LEU A 238 12.44 -8.66 4.77
C LEU A 238 13.26 -7.84 5.77
N LYS A 239 13.58 -6.62 5.37
CA LYS A 239 14.22 -5.59 6.19
C LYS A 239 13.17 -4.74 6.92
N HIS A 240 12.03 -4.52 6.27
CA HIS A 240 10.90 -3.79 6.85
C HIS A 240 9.61 -4.59 6.65
N LEU A 241 8.81 -4.71 7.70
CA LEU A 241 7.47 -5.27 7.66
C LEU A 241 6.53 -4.36 8.45
N CYS A 242 5.53 -3.77 7.80
CA CYS A 242 4.55 -2.92 8.47
C CYS A 242 3.14 -3.53 8.40
N ILE A 243 2.41 -3.46 9.50
CA ILE A 243 1.00 -3.83 9.54
C ILE A 243 0.21 -2.65 10.08
N ALA A 244 -0.63 -2.04 9.24
CA ALA A 244 -1.55 -0.99 9.66
C ALA A 244 -2.70 -1.61 10.46
N SER A 245 -2.89 -1.15 11.69
CA SER A 245 -3.88 -1.64 12.64
C SER A 245 -5.13 -0.77 12.65
N ASP A 246 -5.00 0.52 12.41
CA ASP A 246 -6.11 1.45 12.23
C ASP A 246 -5.64 2.65 11.40
N ASP A 247 -6.53 3.64 11.22
CA ASP A 247 -6.31 4.84 10.40
C ASP A 247 -5.07 5.64 10.83
N TYR A 248 -4.64 5.52 12.10
CA TYR A 248 -3.54 6.31 12.65
C TYR A 248 -2.40 5.48 13.21
N THR A 249 -2.52 4.16 13.32
CA THR A 249 -1.57 3.30 14.02
C THR A 249 -1.09 2.17 13.13
N PHE A 250 0.22 1.99 13.09
CA PHE A 250 0.84 0.84 12.45
C PHE A 250 1.95 0.25 13.31
N TYR A 251 2.18 -1.04 13.14
CA TYR A 251 3.28 -1.76 13.76
C TYR A 251 4.37 -1.93 12.73
N ARG A 252 5.54 -1.34 12.98
CA ARG A 252 6.70 -1.43 12.10
C ARG A 252 7.73 -2.38 12.70
N GLY A 253 7.96 -3.47 12.00
CA GLY A 253 9.11 -4.34 12.16
C GLY A 253 10.29 -3.87 11.32
N THR A 254 11.45 -3.72 11.94
CA THR A 254 12.71 -3.30 11.31
C THR A 254 13.83 -4.27 11.61
N LYS A 255 14.57 -4.69 10.60
CA LYS A 255 15.74 -5.57 10.75
C LYS A 255 17.00 -4.82 10.33
N THR A 256 17.90 -4.58 11.29
CA THR A 256 19.20 -3.97 10.99
C THR A 256 20.18 -5.03 10.50
N VAL A 257 21.24 -4.61 9.79
CA VAL A 257 22.28 -5.53 9.26
C VAL A 257 22.93 -6.37 10.37
N ARG A 258 22.93 -5.87 11.61
CA ARG A 258 23.53 -6.53 12.78
C ARG A 258 22.57 -7.44 13.54
N GLN A 259 21.27 -7.37 13.27
CA GLN A 259 20.25 -8.09 14.02
C GLN A 259 19.61 -9.18 13.16
N ALA A 260 19.68 -10.42 13.63
CA ALA A 260 19.00 -11.54 13.01
C ALA A 260 17.47 -11.46 13.21
N VAL A 261 17.04 -10.84 14.31
CA VAL A 261 15.65 -10.71 14.74
C VAL A 261 15.16 -9.30 14.43
N MET A 262 13.90 -9.19 14.00
CA MET A 262 13.24 -7.91 13.74
C MET A 262 12.99 -7.18 15.07
N GLU A 263 13.05 -5.86 15.11
CA GLU A 263 12.53 -5.06 16.22
C GLU A 263 11.18 -4.48 15.82
N VAL A 264 10.16 -4.64 16.65
CA VAL A 264 8.81 -4.13 16.38
C VAL A 264 8.53 -2.91 17.24
N ARG A 265 8.02 -1.85 16.61
CA ARG A 265 7.55 -0.64 17.29
C ARG A 265 6.15 -0.29 16.81
N ARG A 266 5.32 0.12 17.76
CA ARG A 266 4.06 0.80 17.46
C ARG A 266 4.36 2.25 17.12
N GLU A 267 3.85 2.71 15.99
CA GLU A 267 4.04 4.07 15.49
C GLU A 267 2.70 4.65 15.04
N ARG A 268 2.65 5.98 14.93
CA ARG A 268 1.46 6.69 14.47
C ARG A 268 1.70 7.45 13.17
N PHE A 269 0.70 7.52 12.30
CA PHE A 269 0.75 8.28 11.05
C PHE A 269 0.75 9.80 11.25
N ASP A 270 0.19 10.28 12.37
CA ASP A 270 0.15 11.70 12.72
C ASP A 270 1.51 12.22 13.24
N ASP A 271 2.46 11.34 13.54
CA ASP A 271 3.83 11.73 13.87
C ASP A 271 4.54 12.30 12.61
N PRO A 272 4.93 13.59 12.62
CA PRO A 272 5.62 14.22 11.50
C PRO A 272 6.90 13.48 11.08
N GLY A 273 7.55 12.79 12.01
CA GLY A 273 8.73 11.96 11.75
C GLY A 273 8.47 10.75 10.85
N GLN A 274 7.21 10.33 10.69
CA GLN A 274 6.80 9.18 9.89
C GLN A 274 6.29 9.54 8.49
N ARG A 275 6.01 10.82 8.23
CA ARG A 275 5.41 11.30 6.98
C ARG A 275 6.19 10.87 5.74
N TYR A 276 7.52 10.84 5.84
CA TYR A 276 8.41 10.53 4.72
C TYR A 276 9.05 9.14 4.81
N ARG A 277 8.58 8.29 5.72
CA ARG A 277 9.13 6.95 5.94
C ARG A 277 8.22 5.87 5.40
N PHE A 278 8.78 4.70 5.12
CA PHE A 278 8.02 3.51 4.79
C PHE A 278 7.07 3.14 5.96
N PRO A 279 5.76 2.93 5.74
CA PRO A 279 5.10 2.66 4.47
C PRO A 279 4.43 3.88 3.81
N THR A 280 4.53 5.08 4.38
CA THR A 280 3.81 6.29 3.96
C THR A 280 4.26 6.82 2.60
N MET A 281 5.57 6.79 2.32
CA MET A 281 6.12 7.16 1.01
C MET A 281 7.12 6.13 0.50
N LEU A 282 7.21 6.02 -0.83
CA LEU A 282 8.13 5.15 -1.55
C LEU A 282 9.45 5.85 -1.93
N VAL A 283 10.05 6.59 -0.98
CA VAL A 283 11.32 7.30 -1.17
C VAL A 283 12.43 6.65 -0.32
N ASP A 284 13.63 6.56 -0.89
CA ASP A 284 14.86 6.15 -0.19
C ASP A 284 15.59 7.33 0.45
#